data_AF-A0A9J6Q7Y6-F1
#
_entry.id   AF-A0A9J6Q7Y6-F1
#
_cell.length_a   1.000
_cell.length_b   1.000
_cell.length_c   1.000
_cell.angle_alpha   90.00
_cell.angle_beta   90.00
_cell.angle_gamma   90.00
#
_symmetry.space_group_name_H-M   'P 1'
#
loop_
_entity.id
_entity.type
_entity.pdbx_description
1 polymer ?
#
loop_
_entity_poly.entity_id
_entity_poly.type
_entity_poly.pdbx_seq_one_letter_code
_entity_poly.pdbx_strand_id
1 'polypeptide(L)'
;IGAEIRGVTLSGELDAATVEAIQAALVRHKVIFFRDQSHLDDQTQEAFAHLLGEPVAHPTVPSREGTRFLLELDGAEGRRANSWHTDVTFVEAYPKASILRSVVAPESGGDTVWANTASAYADLPAELREL
;
A
#
# COMPACT_ATOMS: atom_id res chain seq x y z
N ILE A 1 7.94 -2.03 12.71
CA ILE A 1 7.05 -1.85 11.54
C ILE A 1 7.20 -3.08 10.65
N GLY A 2 6.17 -3.48 9.90
CA GLY A 2 6.21 -4.65 9.03
C GLY A 2 5.59 -5.90 9.66
N ALA A 3 4.77 -6.62 8.89
CA ALA A 3 4.33 -7.98 9.18
C ALA A 3 4.01 -8.73 7.88
N GLU A 4 4.23 -10.04 7.86
CA GLU A 4 3.75 -10.92 6.80
C GLU A 4 2.49 -11.63 7.29
N ILE A 5 1.43 -11.60 6.49
CA ILE A 5 0.16 -12.29 6.77
C ILE A 5 0.10 -13.54 5.87
N ARG A 6 -0.18 -14.69 6.49
CA ARG A 6 -0.23 -16.01 5.84
C ARG A 6 -1.61 -16.63 6.04
N GLY A 7 -1.93 -17.62 5.20
CA GLY A 7 -3.18 -18.40 5.32
C GLY A 7 -4.42 -17.64 4.82
N VAL A 8 -4.24 -16.58 4.03
CA VAL A 8 -5.32 -15.81 3.42
C VAL A 8 -5.07 -15.72 1.91
N THR A 9 -6.12 -16.00 1.14
CA THR A 9 -6.16 -15.77 -0.31
C THR A 9 -6.94 -14.50 -0.56
N LEU A 10 -6.27 -13.44 -1.01
CA LEU A 10 -6.90 -12.13 -1.20
C LEU A 10 -7.95 -12.18 -2.31
N SER A 11 -9.11 -11.62 -2.05
CA SER A 11 -10.21 -11.48 -3.00
C SER A 11 -11.15 -10.35 -2.59
N GLY A 12 -12.15 -10.05 -3.41
CA GLY A 12 -13.26 -9.17 -3.06
C GLY A 12 -14.35 -9.83 -2.19
N GLU A 13 -14.18 -11.09 -1.80
CA GLU A 13 -15.19 -11.90 -1.10
C GLU A 13 -14.74 -12.35 0.29
N LEU A 14 -13.73 -11.68 0.89
CA LEU A 14 -13.31 -11.97 2.25
C LEU A 14 -14.41 -11.62 3.25
N ASP A 15 -14.57 -12.47 4.26
CA ASP A 15 -15.51 -12.20 5.35
C ASP A 15 -15.08 -10.98 6.18
N ALA A 16 -16.04 -10.38 6.88
CA ALA A 16 -15.82 -9.16 7.65
C ALA A 16 -14.77 -9.31 8.76
N ALA A 17 -14.66 -10.48 9.40
CA ALA A 17 -13.71 -10.70 10.49
C ALA A 17 -12.27 -10.78 9.95
N THR A 18 -12.09 -11.41 8.79
CA THR A 18 -10.81 -11.44 8.07
C THR A 18 -10.39 -10.03 7.64
N VAL A 19 -11.32 -9.24 7.08
CA VAL A 19 -11.06 -7.85 6.69
C VAL A 19 -10.68 -7.00 7.91
N GLU A 20 -11.41 -7.12 9.02
CA GLU A 20 -11.11 -6.40 10.26
C GLU A 20 -9.71 -6.77 10.79
N ALA A 21 -9.36 -8.05 10.79
CA ALA A 21 -8.03 -8.51 11.19
C ALA A 21 -6.91 -7.93 10.31
N ILE A 22 -7.13 -7.84 9.00
CA ILE A 22 -6.19 -7.20 8.05
C ILE A 22 -6.04 -5.71 8.36
N GLN A 23 -7.16 -4.99 8.58
CA GLN A 23 -7.11 -3.56 8.92
C GLN A 23 -6.40 -3.32 10.26
N ALA A 24 -6.69 -4.13 11.28
CA ALA A 24 -6.02 -4.07 12.56
C ALA A 24 -4.51 -4.34 12.44
N ALA A 25 -4.13 -5.33 11.62
CA ALA A 25 -2.73 -5.63 11.33
C ALA A 25 -2.05 -4.45 10.61
N LEU A 26 -2.70 -3.83 9.62
CA LEU A 26 -2.18 -2.66 8.95
C LEU A 26 -1.96 -1.49 9.93
N VAL A 27 -2.94 -1.20 10.80
CA VAL A 27 -2.81 -0.13 11.81
C VAL A 27 -1.68 -0.40 12.79
N ARG A 28 -1.52 -1.64 13.26
CA ARG A 28 -0.47 -2.03 14.20
C ARG A 28 0.91 -2.01 13.55
N HIS A 29 1.04 -2.63 12.38
CA HIS A 29 2.32 -2.91 11.74
C HIS A 29 2.73 -1.88 10.68
N LYS A 30 1.85 -0.94 10.31
CA LYS A 30 1.95 0.15 9.31
C LYS A 30 2.20 -0.29 7.85
N VAL A 31 2.89 -1.40 7.64
CA VAL A 31 3.03 -2.08 6.35
C VAL A 31 2.85 -3.58 6.57
N ILE A 32 2.10 -4.22 5.69
CA ILE A 32 1.83 -5.65 5.72
C ILE A 32 2.05 -6.28 4.35
N PHE A 33 2.45 -7.55 4.32
CA PHE A 33 2.78 -8.28 3.10
C PHE A 33 1.97 -9.57 3.01
N PHE A 34 1.50 -9.87 1.80
CA PHE A 34 0.87 -11.14 1.46
C PHE A 34 1.72 -11.79 0.37
N ARG A 35 2.27 -12.97 0.66
CA ARG A 35 3.04 -13.77 -0.30
C ARG A 35 2.10 -14.70 -1.07
N ASP A 36 2.60 -15.20 -2.20
CA ASP A 36 1.96 -16.26 -2.99
C ASP A 36 0.54 -15.95 -3.48
N GLN A 37 0.28 -14.68 -3.82
CA GLN A 37 -1.01 -14.20 -4.34
C GLN A 37 -1.03 -14.15 -5.89
N SER A 38 -0.48 -15.17 -6.56
CA SER A 38 -0.32 -15.18 -8.03
C SER A 38 -1.64 -15.25 -8.81
N HIS A 39 -2.76 -15.50 -8.13
CA HIS A 39 -4.11 -15.53 -8.71
C HIS A 39 -4.73 -14.13 -8.88
N LEU A 40 -4.16 -13.10 -8.25
CA LEU A 40 -4.71 -11.74 -8.31
C LEU A 40 -4.54 -11.12 -9.69
N ASP A 41 -5.66 -10.77 -10.32
CA ASP A 41 -5.72 -9.90 -11.50
C ASP A 41 -6.16 -8.46 -11.12
N ASP A 42 -6.20 -7.58 -12.12
CA ASP A 42 -6.52 -6.16 -11.93
C ASP A 42 -7.90 -5.97 -11.26
N GLN A 43 -8.88 -6.78 -11.66
CA GLN A 43 -10.23 -6.75 -11.12
C GLN A 43 -10.27 -7.19 -9.66
N THR A 44 -9.59 -8.28 -9.34
CA THR A 44 -9.55 -8.82 -7.97
C THR A 44 -8.78 -7.91 -7.03
N GLN A 45 -7.74 -7.22 -7.51
CA GLN A 45 -7.04 -6.19 -6.73
C GLN A 45 -7.95 -4.99 -6.41
N GLU A 46 -8.72 -4.48 -7.38
CA GLU A 46 -9.70 -3.42 -7.12
C GLU A 46 -10.81 -3.89 -6.16
N ALA A 47 -11.31 -5.12 -6.34
CA ALA A 47 -12.32 -5.70 -5.47
C ALA A 47 -11.83 -5.85 -4.02
N PHE A 48 -10.59 -6.30 -3.82
CA PHE A 48 -9.97 -6.33 -2.49
C PHE A 48 -9.78 -4.92 -1.90
N ALA A 49 -9.40 -3.94 -2.73
CA ALA A 49 -9.27 -2.55 -2.28
C ALA A 49 -10.58 -1.99 -1.71
N HIS A 50 -11.71 -2.30 -2.35
CA HIS A 50 -13.05 -1.92 -1.88
C HIS A 50 -13.40 -2.49 -0.49
N LEU A 51 -12.83 -3.62 -0.08
CA LEU A 51 -13.01 -4.16 1.27
C LEU A 51 -12.30 -3.31 2.34
N LEU A 52 -11.27 -2.55 1.95
CA LEU A 52 -10.47 -1.73 2.87
C LEU A 52 -10.93 -0.26 2.89
N GLY A 53 -11.81 0.16 1.99
CA GLY A 53 -12.36 1.52 1.89
C GLY A 53 -12.71 1.89 0.46
N GLU A 54 -13.01 3.16 0.21
CA GLU A 54 -13.24 3.64 -1.16
C GLU A 54 -11.90 3.91 -1.87
N PRO A 55 -11.58 3.22 -2.97
CA PRO A 55 -10.39 3.49 -3.77
C PRO A 55 -10.47 4.87 -4.44
N VAL A 56 -9.33 5.52 -4.58
CA VAL A 56 -9.21 6.80 -5.27
C VAL A 56 -8.19 6.68 -6.39
N ALA A 57 -8.50 7.24 -7.56
CA ALA A 57 -7.55 7.31 -8.66
C ALA A 57 -6.45 8.32 -8.33
N HIS A 58 -5.24 8.08 -8.83
CA HIS A 58 -4.13 9.01 -8.62
C HIS A 58 -4.43 10.37 -9.30
N PRO A 59 -4.24 11.50 -8.61
CA PRO A 59 -4.73 12.80 -9.10
C PRO A 59 -4.00 13.33 -10.34
N THR A 60 -2.78 12.83 -10.61
CA THR A 60 -1.92 13.34 -11.70
C THR A 60 -1.44 12.27 -12.67
N VAL A 61 -1.79 11.00 -12.43
CA VAL A 61 -1.35 9.87 -13.26
C VAL A 61 -2.59 9.12 -13.69
N PRO A 62 -2.78 8.86 -15.00
CA PRO A 62 -3.96 8.17 -15.48
C PRO A 62 -4.03 6.75 -14.92
N SER A 63 -5.25 6.28 -14.68
CA SER A 63 -5.50 4.87 -14.38
C SER A 63 -5.12 4.00 -15.58
N ARG A 64 -4.70 2.77 -15.30
CA ARG A 64 -4.43 1.73 -16.28
C ARG A 64 -5.67 1.46 -17.12
N GLU A 65 -5.48 1.27 -18.42
CA GLU A 65 -6.57 0.99 -19.35
C GLU A 65 -7.41 -0.22 -18.88
N GLY A 66 -8.74 -0.08 -18.92
CA GLY A 66 -9.67 -1.12 -18.46
C GLY A 66 -9.88 -1.18 -16.94
N THR A 67 -9.28 -0.26 -16.17
CA THR A 67 -9.42 -0.17 -14.71
C THR A 67 -9.94 1.20 -14.31
N ARG A 68 -10.43 1.35 -13.07
CA ARG A 68 -10.90 2.66 -12.57
C ARG A 68 -9.86 3.37 -11.74
N PHE A 69 -9.07 2.62 -10.96
CA PHE A 69 -8.23 3.18 -9.90
C PHE A 69 -6.78 2.74 -9.96
N LEU A 70 -6.44 1.71 -10.73
CA LEU A 70 -5.09 1.17 -10.74
C LEU A 70 -4.12 2.12 -11.43
N LEU A 71 -3.03 2.44 -10.74
CA LEU A 71 -1.88 3.11 -11.32
C LEU A 71 -0.85 2.04 -11.72
N GLU A 72 -0.43 2.07 -12.98
CA GLU A 72 0.63 1.19 -13.48
C GLU A 72 2.02 1.78 -13.23
N LEU A 73 2.89 0.97 -12.64
CA LEU A 73 4.29 1.30 -12.38
C LEU A 73 5.19 0.45 -13.26
N ASP A 74 5.68 1.06 -14.34
CA ASP A 74 6.70 0.46 -15.21
C ASP A 74 8.06 1.15 -15.02
N GLY A 75 9.02 0.39 -14.46
CA GLY A 75 10.39 0.86 -14.25
C GLY A 75 11.19 1.10 -15.53
N ALA A 76 10.73 0.58 -16.68
CA ALA A 76 11.30 0.82 -18.00
C ALA A 76 10.90 2.20 -18.57
N GLU A 77 9.75 2.73 -18.19
CA GLU A 77 9.31 4.10 -18.54
C GLU A 77 10.03 5.19 -17.73
N GLY A 78 10.95 4.80 -16.83
CA GLY A 78 11.76 5.73 -16.05
C GLY A 78 11.04 6.35 -14.84
N ARG A 79 9.77 6.00 -14.59
CA ARG A 79 9.03 6.43 -13.39
C ARG A 79 9.59 5.71 -12.17
N ARG A 80 10.26 6.43 -11.27
CA ARG A 80 10.84 5.88 -10.04
C ARG A 80 10.69 6.86 -8.90
N ALA A 81 10.16 6.38 -7.78
CA ALA A 81 10.28 7.09 -6.52
C ALA A 81 11.59 6.65 -5.85
N ASN A 82 12.59 7.51 -5.85
CA ASN A 82 13.94 7.23 -5.33
C ASN A 82 14.34 8.16 -4.16
N SER A 83 13.37 8.86 -3.58
CA SER A 83 13.50 9.66 -2.37
C SER A 83 12.48 9.21 -1.32
N TRP A 84 12.79 9.40 -0.04
CA TRP A 84 11.83 9.19 1.04
C TRP A 84 10.64 10.13 0.86
N HIS A 85 9.43 9.57 0.83
CA HIS A 85 8.19 10.33 0.65
C HIS A 85 7.01 9.63 1.33
N THR A 86 5.89 10.35 1.41
CA THR A 86 4.54 9.81 1.61
C THR A 86 3.71 10.23 0.40
N ASP A 87 2.89 9.31 -0.09
CA ASP A 87 2.10 9.51 -1.30
C ASP A 87 1.12 10.67 -1.16
N VAL A 88 1.08 11.53 -2.19
CA VAL A 88 -0.01 12.50 -2.42
C VAL A 88 -0.27 13.45 -1.23
N THR A 89 0.75 13.81 -0.45
CA THR A 89 0.62 14.71 0.71
C THR A 89 0.25 16.16 0.36
N PHE A 90 0.10 16.47 -0.93
CA PHE A 90 -0.30 17.79 -1.43
C PHE A 90 -1.83 17.97 -1.53
N VAL A 91 -2.63 16.94 -1.28
CA VAL A 91 -4.09 17.03 -1.18
C VAL A 91 -4.55 16.95 0.28
N GLU A 92 -5.68 17.57 0.60
CA GLU A 92 -6.21 17.65 1.97
C GLU A 92 -6.55 16.26 2.55
N ALA A 93 -7.35 15.49 1.82
CA ALA A 93 -7.71 14.12 2.17
C ALA A 93 -6.83 13.12 1.41
N TYR A 94 -5.54 13.08 1.75
CA TYR A 94 -4.58 12.16 1.14
C TYR A 94 -4.90 10.68 1.46
N PRO A 95 -4.41 9.72 0.66
CA PRO A 95 -4.73 8.31 0.83
C PRO A 95 -4.32 7.79 2.21
N LYS A 96 -5.21 7.03 2.86
CA LYS A 96 -4.91 6.37 4.14
C LYS A 96 -3.97 5.17 3.99
N ALA A 97 -3.92 4.55 2.81
CA ALA A 97 -3.10 3.39 2.48
C ALA A 97 -3.02 3.21 0.96
N SER A 98 -1.98 2.51 0.51
CA SER A 98 -1.80 2.07 -0.87
C SER A 98 -1.71 0.54 -0.91
N ILE A 99 -2.23 -0.09 -1.95
CA ILE A 99 -2.11 -1.54 -2.21
C ILE A 99 -1.24 -1.73 -3.43
N LEU A 100 -0.11 -2.42 -3.27
CA LEU A 100 0.84 -2.69 -4.34
C LEU A 100 0.89 -4.20 -4.63
N ARG A 101 0.73 -4.56 -5.90
CA ARG A 101 0.91 -5.92 -6.40
C ARG A 101 2.09 -5.96 -7.35
N SER A 102 3.04 -6.86 -7.10
CA SER A 102 4.13 -7.13 -8.02
C SER A 102 3.62 -7.96 -9.20
N VAL A 103 3.75 -7.45 -10.43
CA VAL A 103 3.37 -8.15 -11.67
C VAL A 103 4.60 -8.78 -12.31
N VAL A 104 5.64 -7.96 -12.51
CA VAL A 104 6.96 -8.38 -12.98
C VAL A 104 7.98 -7.77 -12.04
N ALA A 105 8.87 -8.60 -11.49
CA ALA A 105 9.99 -8.17 -10.66
C ALA A 105 11.29 -8.77 -11.21
N PRO A 106 12.43 -8.05 -11.10
CA PRO A 106 13.73 -8.63 -11.41
C PRO A 106 14.09 -9.74 -10.41
N GLU A 107 15.00 -10.64 -10.81
CA GLU A 107 15.50 -11.71 -9.91
C GLU A 107 16.17 -11.15 -8.65
N SER A 108 16.78 -9.96 -8.76
CA SER A 108 17.37 -9.24 -7.64
C SER A 108 17.32 -7.73 -7.82
N GLY A 109 17.34 -7.00 -6.70
CA GLY A 109 17.21 -5.54 -6.66
C GLY A 109 15.75 -5.07 -6.73
N GLY A 110 15.54 -3.76 -6.57
CA GLY A 110 14.19 -3.16 -6.55
C GLY A 110 13.48 -3.21 -5.20
N ASP A 111 14.23 -3.45 -4.12
CA ASP A 111 13.68 -3.42 -2.76
C ASP A 111 13.02 -2.08 -2.46
N THR A 112 11.86 -2.14 -1.81
CA THR A 112 11.18 -0.98 -1.25
C THR A 112 11.38 -0.97 0.26
N VAL A 113 11.69 0.19 0.81
CA VAL A 113 11.88 0.39 2.24
C VAL A 113 10.80 1.31 2.80
N TRP A 114 10.39 1.05 4.04
CA TRP A 114 9.39 1.84 4.76
C TRP A 114 9.94 2.32 6.09
N ALA A 115 9.48 3.49 6.53
CA ALA A 115 9.81 4.07 7.83
C ALA A 115 8.53 4.29 8.66
N ASN A 116 8.65 4.23 9.99
CA ASN A 116 7.54 4.46 10.91
C ASN A 116 7.63 5.85 11.53
N THR A 117 6.83 6.78 11.01
CA THR A 117 6.79 8.17 11.52
C THR A 117 6.24 8.26 12.94
N ALA A 118 5.37 7.34 13.38
CA ALA A 118 4.85 7.33 14.74
C ALA A 118 5.95 6.99 15.77
N SER A 119 6.76 5.97 15.48
CA SER A 119 7.94 5.65 16.32
C SER A 119 8.98 6.77 16.25
N ALA A 120 9.28 7.27 15.04
CA ALA A 120 10.24 8.36 14.88
C ALA A 120 9.86 9.61 15.69
N TYR A 121 8.57 9.97 15.71
CA TYR A 121 8.07 11.07 16.53
C TYR A 121 8.12 10.76 18.03
N ALA A 122 7.76 9.54 18.44
CA ALA A 122 7.81 9.13 19.84
C ALA A 122 9.23 9.15 20.42
N ASP A 123 10.23 8.82 19.59
CA ASP A 123 11.65 8.77 19.93
C ASP A 123 12.33 10.15 19.92
N LEU A 124 11.64 11.22 19.52
CA LEU A 124 12.17 12.57 19.63
C LEU A 124 12.42 12.95 21.12
N PRO A 125 13.46 13.75 21.41
CA PRO A 125 13.57 14.45 22.68
C PRO A 125 12.27 15.19 23.02
N ALA A 126 11.91 15.23 24.31
CA ALA A 126 10.64 15.80 24.75
C ALA A 126 10.47 17.25 24.28
N GLU A 127 11.56 18.02 24.29
CA GLU A 127 11.59 19.42 23.87
C GLU A 127 11.26 19.61 22.39
N LEU A 128 11.64 18.66 21.52
CA LEU A 128 11.29 18.70 20.09
C LEU A 128 9.89 18.17 19.82
N ARG A 129 9.39 17.28 20.68
CA ARG A 129 8.07 16.67 20.54
C ARG A 129 6.94 17.63 20.96
N GLU A 130 7.21 18.52 21.90
CA GLU A 130 6.26 19.48 22.48
C GLU A 130 6.31 20.88 21.86
N LEU A 131 7.17 21.11 20.87
CA LEU A 131 7.27 22.38 20.13
C LEU A 131 6.02 22.65 19.27
#